data_AF-A0A7X7Z4Z4-F1
#
_entry.id   AF-A0A7X7Z4Z4-F1
#
_cell.length_a   1.000
_cell.length_b   1.000
_cell.length_c   1.000
_cell.angle_alpha   90.00
_cell.angle_beta   90.00
_cell.angle_gamma   90.00
#
_symmetry.space_group_name_H-M   'P 1'
#
loop_
_entity.id
_entity.type
_entity.pdbx_description
1 polymer ?
#
loop_
_entity_poly.entity_id
_entity_poly.type
_entity_poly.pdbx_seq_one_letter_code
_entity_poly.pdbx_strand_id
1 'polypeptide(L)'
;SVMIYAYELSEFSIKGLKQKKFHPASEASMNALLKRINVLLHHLDLGSNRLIYGRIMERLTELGRDDVNLIHSITGKLLDALKLEDPKHE
;
A
#
# COMPACT_ATOMS: atom_id res chain seq x y z
N SER A 1 -1.00 34.75 -9.36
CA SER A 1 -0.16 33.97 -8.41
C SER A 1 0.23 32.59 -8.95
N VAL A 2 -0.53 31.96 -9.85
CA VAL A 2 -0.25 30.62 -10.42
C VAL A 2 1.14 30.50 -11.08
N MET A 3 1.59 31.56 -11.77
CA MET A 3 2.87 31.57 -12.50
C MET A 3 4.10 31.52 -11.58
N ILE A 4 4.04 32.14 -10.40
CA ILE A 4 5.15 32.14 -9.44
C ILE A 4 5.31 30.74 -8.84
N TYR A 5 4.19 30.09 -8.49
CA TYR A 5 4.18 28.74 -7.94
C TYR A 5 4.72 27.71 -8.95
N ALA A 6 4.34 27.83 -10.23
CA ALA A 6 4.86 26.97 -11.28
C ALA A 6 6.37 27.15 -11.50
N TYR A 7 6.88 28.37 -11.38
CA TYR A 7 8.30 28.69 -11.50
C TYR A 7 9.12 28.11 -10.34
N GLU A 8 8.67 28.30 -9.10
CA GLU A 8 9.33 27.73 -7.91
C GLU A 8 9.36 26.19 -7.94
N LEU A 9 8.28 25.55 -8.41
CA LEU A 9 8.24 24.09 -8.58
C LEU A 9 9.13 23.58 -9.73
N SER A 10 9.35 24.40 -10.76
CA SER A 10 10.18 24.01 -11.91
C SER A 10 11.64 23.75 -11.51
N GLU A 11 12.19 24.56 -10.60
CA GLU A 11 13.55 24.38 -10.08
C GLU A 11 13.69 23.10 -9.23
N PHE A 12 12.62 22.73 -8.52
CA PHE A 12 12.57 21.49 -7.73
C PHE A 12 12.57 20.23 -8.61
N SER A 13 12.00 20.29 -9.82
CA SER A 13 11.85 19.12 -10.70
C SER A 13 13.18 18.62 -11.30
N ILE A 14 14.20 19.48 -11.40
CA ILE A 14 15.40 19.20 -12.19
C ILE A 14 16.55 18.60 -11.35
N LYS A 15 16.58 18.79 -10.02
CA LYS A 15 17.79 18.51 -9.21
C LYS A 15 17.68 17.44 -8.12
N GLY A 16 16.51 16.86 -7.83
CA GLY A 16 16.30 16.26 -6.51
C GLY A 16 16.18 14.74 -6.39
N LEU A 17 15.53 14.06 -7.33
CA LEU A 17 15.05 12.71 -7.05
C LEU A 17 15.60 11.74 -8.08
N LYS A 18 16.55 10.89 -7.64
CA LYS A 18 16.72 9.58 -8.27
C LYS A 18 15.35 8.90 -8.14
N GLN A 19 14.53 8.99 -9.19
CA GLN A 19 13.22 8.37 -9.19
C GLN A 19 13.46 6.87 -8.97
N LYS A 20 13.08 6.37 -7.79
CA LYS A 20 13.07 4.93 -7.53
C LYS A 20 12.21 4.34 -8.64
N LYS A 21 12.78 3.45 -9.45
CA LYS A 21 12.05 2.84 -10.57
C LYS A 21 10.81 2.17 -9.99
N PHE A 22 9.63 2.68 -10.33
CA PHE A 22 8.39 2.06 -9.91
C PHE A 22 8.23 0.75 -10.66
N HIS A 23 8.29 -0.35 -9.92
CA HIS A 23 8.03 -1.68 -10.46
C HIS A 23 6.64 -2.10 -10.02
N PRO A 24 5.65 -2.27 -10.92
CA PRO A 24 4.33 -2.72 -10.52
C PRO A 24 4.41 -4.14 -9.94
N ALA A 25 3.65 -4.37 -8.87
CA ALA A 25 3.40 -5.70 -8.35
C ALA A 25 2.55 -6.50 -9.35
N SER A 26 2.61 -7.84 -9.29
CA SER A 26 1.64 -8.64 -10.05
C SER A 26 0.25 -8.50 -9.44
N GLU A 27 -0.78 -8.54 -10.26
CA GLU A 27 -2.17 -8.47 -9.82
C GLU A 27 -2.49 -9.57 -8.79
N ALA A 28 -2.01 -10.79 -9.03
CA ALA A 28 -2.17 -11.90 -8.07
C ALA A 28 -1.53 -11.61 -6.70
N SER A 29 -0.32 -11.03 -6.68
CA SER A 29 0.33 -10.66 -5.41
C SER A 29 -0.43 -9.54 -4.71
N MET A 30 -0.86 -8.52 -5.45
CA MET A 30 -1.63 -7.42 -4.88
C MET A 30 -2.96 -7.92 -4.30
N ASN A 31 -3.70 -8.76 -5.03
CA ASN A 31 -4.96 -9.34 -4.56
C ASN A 31 -4.77 -10.19 -3.30
N ALA A 32 -3.73 -11.01 -3.24
CA ALA A 32 -3.39 -11.77 -2.03
C ALA A 32 -3.08 -10.84 -0.84
N LEU A 33 -2.41 -9.70 -1.07
CA LEU A 33 -2.12 -8.72 -0.03
C LEU A 33 -3.41 -8.06 0.48
N LEU A 34 -4.28 -7.64 -0.43
CA LEU A 34 -5.56 -7.02 -0.09
C LEU A 34 -6.44 -7.96 0.73
N LYS A 35 -6.50 -9.26 0.39
CA LYS A 35 -7.21 -10.27 1.20
C LYS A 35 -6.67 -10.33 2.63
N ARG A 36 -5.34 -10.40 2.82
CA ARG A 36 -4.72 -10.43 4.15
C ARG A 36 -4.97 -9.17 4.96
N ILE A 37 -4.81 -8.01 4.33
CA ILE A 37 -5.03 -6.73 5.01
C ILE A 37 -6.50 -6.59 5.39
N ASN A 38 -7.43 -7.03 4.56
CA ASN A 38 -8.85 -7.03 4.91
C ASN A 38 -9.13 -7.81 6.21
N VAL A 39 -8.55 -9.02 6.34
CA VAL A 39 -8.65 -9.82 7.58
C VAL A 39 -8.10 -9.06 8.79
N LEU A 40 -6.91 -8.47 8.66
CA LEU A 40 -6.28 -7.71 9.74
C LEU A 40 -7.11 -6.47 10.12
N LEU A 41 -7.62 -5.72 9.14
CA LEU A 41 -8.43 -4.53 9.39
C LEU A 41 -9.75 -4.89 10.09
N HIS A 42 -10.39 -5.99 9.68
CA HIS A 42 -11.57 -6.48 10.37
C HIS A 42 -11.27 -6.91 11.82
N HIS A 43 -10.14 -7.58 12.07
CA HIS A 43 -9.75 -7.92 13.44
C HIS A 43 -9.52 -6.68 14.30
N LEU A 44 -8.94 -5.61 13.74
CA LEU A 44 -8.66 -4.37 14.44
C LEU A 44 -9.86 -3.42 14.59
N ASP A 45 -11.07 -3.84 14.23
CA ASP A 45 -12.29 -3.00 14.17
C ASP A 45 -12.14 -1.78 13.22
N LEU A 46 -11.29 -1.94 12.20
CA LEU A 46 -11.01 -1.01 11.11
C LEU A 46 -11.60 -1.47 9.77
N GLY A 47 -12.63 -2.31 9.79
CA GLY A 47 -13.30 -2.84 8.60
C GLY A 47 -14.03 -1.78 7.77
N SER A 48 -14.72 -2.22 6.72
CA SER A 48 -15.36 -1.37 5.69
C SER A 48 -16.29 -0.26 6.20
N ASN A 49 -16.84 -0.38 7.41
CA ASN A 49 -17.67 0.65 8.04
C ASN A 49 -16.88 1.88 8.50
N ARG A 50 -15.54 1.82 8.54
CA ARG A 50 -14.69 2.93 8.95
C ARG A 50 -14.18 3.70 7.73
N LEU A 51 -14.23 5.03 7.78
CA LEU A 51 -13.70 5.91 6.72
C LEU A 51 -12.23 5.65 6.35
N ILE A 52 -11.44 5.16 7.32
CA ILE A 52 -10.03 4.85 7.10
C ILE A 52 -9.82 3.61 6.21
N TYR A 53 -10.79 2.69 6.16
CA TYR A 53 -10.68 1.45 5.38
C TYR A 53 -10.47 1.74 3.89
N GLY A 54 -11.36 2.53 3.30
CA GLY A 54 -11.27 2.89 1.87
C GLY A 54 -9.94 3.57 1.54
N ARG A 55 -9.49 4.48 2.41
CA ARG A 55 -8.20 5.17 2.25
C ARG A 55 -7.01 4.20 2.30
N ILE A 56 -7.01 3.24 3.23
CA ILE A 56 -5.94 2.23 3.31
C ILE A 56 -5.93 1.38 2.04
N MET A 57 -7.10 0.88 1.61
CA MET A 57 -7.20 0.05 0.41
C MET A 57 -6.76 0.77 -0.85
N GLU A 58 -7.14 2.04 -1.02
CA GLU A 58 -6.67 2.88 -2.13
C GLU A 58 -5.15 3.02 -2.13
N ARG A 59 -4.55 3.38 -0.99
CA ARG A 59 -3.08 3.56 -0.90
C ARG A 59 -2.31 2.29 -1.17
N LEU A 60 -2.86 1.13 -0.82
CA LEU A 60 -2.21 -0.15 -1.12
C LEU A 60 -2.08 -0.39 -2.63
N THR A 61 -3.02 0.09 -3.43
CA THR A 61 -2.95 -0.07 -4.90
C THR A 61 -1.88 0.81 -5.55
N GLU A 62 -1.42 1.86 -4.88
CA GLU A 62 -0.33 2.74 -5.33
C GLU A 62 1.06 2.15 -5.05
N LEU A 63 1.17 1.00 -4.38
CA LEU A 63 2.44 0.43 -3.96
C LEU A 63 3.18 -0.29 -5.09
N GLY A 64 4.51 -0.14 -5.06
CA GLY A 64 5.42 -0.90 -5.92
C GLY A 64 5.66 -2.32 -5.39
N ARG A 65 6.23 -3.17 -6.24
CA ARG A 65 6.55 -4.58 -5.97
C ARG A 65 7.36 -4.79 -4.69
N ASP A 66 8.40 -3.98 -4.49
CA ASP A 66 9.27 -4.10 -3.32
C ASP A 66 8.48 -3.84 -2.03
N ASP A 67 7.61 -2.83 -2.06
CA ASP A 67 6.79 -2.43 -0.92
C ASP A 67 5.70 -3.48 -0.67
N VAL A 68 5.06 -4.00 -1.72
CA VAL A 68 4.10 -5.11 -1.63
C VAL A 68 4.74 -6.36 -1.00
N ASN A 69 5.95 -6.73 -1.41
CA ASN A 69 6.68 -7.86 -0.84
C ASN A 69 7.02 -7.65 0.64
N LEU A 70 7.43 -6.43 1.00
CA LEU A 70 7.73 -6.07 2.39
C LEU A 70 6.48 -6.17 3.26
N ILE A 71 5.36 -5.60 2.81
CA ILE A 71 4.10 -5.64 3.56
C ILE A 71 3.57 -7.07 3.64
N HIS A 72 3.72 -7.90 2.60
CA HIS A 72 3.40 -9.32 2.68
C HIS A 72 4.18 -10.05 3.79
N SER A 73 5.46 -9.72 3.94
CA SER A 73 6.32 -10.32 4.97
C SER A 73 5.85 -9.93 6.37
N ILE A 74 5.50 -8.65 6.55
CA ILE A 74 4.99 -8.12 7.83
C ILE A 74 3.60 -8.69 8.14
N THR A 75 2.67 -8.61 7.20
CA THR A 75 1.28 -9.08 7.39
C THR A 75 1.21 -10.57 7.64
N GLY A 76 2.05 -11.38 6.98
CA GLY A 76 2.15 -12.81 7.28
C GLY A 76 2.56 -13.07 8.74
N LYS A 77 3.60 -12.37 9.23
CA LYS A 77 4.03 -12.50 10.63
C LYS A 77 2.97 -12.01 11.63
N LEU A 78 2.21 -10.97 11.29
CA LEU A 78 1.12 -10.47 12.11
C LEU A 78 -0.04 -11.48 12.19
N LEU A 79 -0.42 -12.07 11.06
CA LEU A 79 -1.47 -13.10 11.02
C LEU A 79 -1.05 -14.31 11.88
N ASP A 80 0.19 -14.79 11.74
CA ASP A 80 0.73 -15.89 12.56
C ASP A 80 0.68 -15.54 14.05
N ALA A 81 1.13 -14.33 14.42
CA ALA A 81 1.18 -13.88 15.81
C ALA A 81 -0.22 -13.76 16.44
N LEU A 82 -1.21 -13.33 15.65
CA LEU A 82 -2.60 -13.20 16.05
C LEU A 82 -3.39 -14.50 15.89
N LYS A 83 -2.76 -15.57 15.37
CA LYS A 83 -3.38 -16.87 15.06
C LYS A 83 -4.60 -16.73 14.15
N LEU A 84 -4.54 -15.79 13.21
CA LEU A 84 -5.56 -15.60 12.19
C LEU A 84 -5.26 -16.47 10.97
N GLU A 85 -6.31 -16.91 10.29
CA GLU A 85 -6.19 -17.69 9.07
C GLU A 85 -5.66 -16.83 7.92
N ASP A 86 -4.63 -17.32 7.21
CA ASP A 86 -4.08 -16.64 6.03
C ASP A 86 -4.85 -17.08 4.78
N PRO A 87 -5.55 -16.15 4.09
CA PRO A 87 -6.35 -16.45 2.90
C PRO A 87 -5.51 -16.78 1.64
N LYS A 88 -4.31 -17.36 1.78
CA LYS A 88 -3.36 -17.72 0.71
C LYS A 88 -3.90 -18.71 -0.33
N HIS A 89 -5.08 -19.30 -0.14
CA HIS A 89 -5.57 -20.45 -0.89
C HIS A 89 -7.01 -20.30 -1.42
N GLU A 90 -7.25 -19.22 -2.17
CA GLU A 90 -8.37 -19.14 -3.14
C GLU A 90 -7.90 -18.44 -4.41
#